data_AF-A0A101F7T1-F1
#
_entry.id   AF-A0A101F7T1-F1
#
_cell.length_a   1.000
_cell.length_b   1.000
_cell.length_c   1.000
_cell.angle_alpha   90.00
_cell.angle_beta   90.00
_cell.angle_gamma   90.00
#
_symmetry.space_group_name_H-M   'P 1'
#
loop_
_entity.id
_entity.type
_entity.pdbx_description
1 polymer ?
#
loop_
_entity_poly.entity_id
_entity_poly.type
_entity_poly.pdbx_seq_one_letter_code
_entity_poly.pdbx_strand_id
1 'polypeptide(L)' 'MDSIKHLALVVIAQAALDSRKKAAQSADAVAFFQRAAAGGDEKVWFDLADLRPGAVFGGLRERQETSNEGRRVKWECS' A
#
# COMPACT_ATOMS: atom_id res chain seq x y z
N MET A 1 -14.80 -15.79 -11.33
CA MET A 1 -13.77 -14.98 -10.66
C MET A 1 -12.92 -15.94 -9.85
N ASP A 2 -11.64 -16.09 -10.13
CA ASP A 2 -10.77 -17.04 -9.43
C ASP A 2 -10.67 -16.70 -7.93
N SER A 3 -11.03 -17.64 -7.07
CA SER A 3 -11.04 -17.45 -5.60
C SER A 3 -9.67 -17.01 -5.06
N ILE A 4 -8.59 -17.48 -5.68
CA ILE A 4 -7.21 -17.14 -5.33
C ILE A 4 -6.89 -15.69 -5.69
N LYS A 5 -7.30 -15.23 -6.88
CA LYS A 5 -7.15 -13.84 -7.31
C LYS A 5 -7.91 -12.89 -6.40
N HIS A 6 -9.12 -13.28 -5.98
CA HIS A 6 -9.90 -12.49 -5.04
C HIS A 6 -9.22 -12.37 -3.67
N LEU A 7 -8.72 -13.48 -3.14
CA LEU A 7 -7.96 -13.49 -1.88
C LEU A 7 -6.72 -12.57 -1.97
N ALA A 8 -5.98 -12.66 -3.07
CA ALA A 8 -4.80 -11.83 -3.29
C ALA A 8 -5.12 -10.34 -3.31
N LEU A 9 -6.21 -9.95 -3.97
CA LEU A 9 -6.70 -8.57 -3.95
C LEU A 9 -7.09 -8.10 -2.54
N VAL A 10 -7.73 -8.96 -1.75
CA VAL A 10 -8.09 -8.65 -0.36
C VAL A 10 -6.86 -8.43 0.51
N VAL A 11 -5.83 -9.28 0.39
CA VAL A 11 -4.56 -9.11 1.13
C VAL A 11 -3.89 -7.78 0.78
N ILE A 12 -3.79 -7.46 -0.52
CA ILE A 12 -3.19 -6.20 -0.99
C ILE A 12 -3.99 -4.99 -0.50
N ALA A 13 -5.33 -5.05 -0.56
CA ALA A 13 -6.19 -3.98 -0.09
C ALA A 13 -6.06 -3.76 1.43
N GLN A 14 -5.99 -4.85 2.20
CA GLN A 14 -5.81 -4.78 3.64
C GLN A 14 -4.45 -4.15 4.02
N ALA A 15 -3.36 -4.58 3.37
CA ALA A 15 -2.04 -3.96 3.55
C ALA A 15 -2.07 -2.47 3.17
N ALA A 16 -2.78 -2.09 2.11
CA ALA A 16 -2.92 -0.69 1.73
C ALA A 16 -3.67 0.14 2.79
N LEU A 17 -4.70 -0.43 3.43
CA LEU A 17 -5.42 0.21 4.54
C LEU A 17 -4.53 0.32 5.78
N ASP A 18 -3.78 -0.72 6.12
CA ASP A 18 -2.90 -0.74 7.28
C ASP A 18 -1.73 0.24 7.14
N SER A 19 -1.23 0.44 5.92
CA SER A 19 -0.21 1.45 5.60
C SER A 19 -0.64 2.90 5.86
N ARG A 20 -1.94 3.15 6.06
CA ARG A 20 -2.48 4.50 6.33
C ARG A 20 -2.72 4.75 7.82
N LYS A 21 -2.58 3.73 8.67
CA LYS A 21 -2.74 3.86 10.13
C LYS A 21 -1.50 4.54 10.71
N LYS A 22 -1.61 5.22 11.86
CA LYS A 22 -0.45 5.83 12.54
C LYS A 22 0.33 4.86 13.44
N ALA A 23 -0.02 3.58 13.43
CA ALA A 23 0.50 2.56 14.34
C ALA A 23 1.65 1.77 13.70
N ALA A 24 2.34 0.94 14.50
CA ALA A 24 3.39 0.02 14.04
C ALA A 24 2.97 -0.86 12.84
N GLN A 25 1.68 -1.17 12.74
CA GLN A 25 1.07 -1.88 11.59
C GLN A 25 1.31 -1.19 10.24
N SER A 26 1.54 0.13 10.24
CA SER A 26 1.89 0.88 9.04
C SER A 26 3.31 0.60 8.57
N ALA A 27 4.26 0.34 9.47
CA ALA A 27 5.64 0.03 9.09
C ALA A 27 5.71 -1.34 8.42
N ASP A 28 5.02 -2.34 8.99
CA ASP A 28 4.94 -3.68 8.42
C ASP A 28 4.22 -3.68 7.06
N ALA A 29 3.14 -2.91 6.93
CA ALA A 29 2.42 -2.76 5.68
C ALA A 29 3.26 -2.07 4.60
N VAL A 30 4.03 -1.03 4.95
CA VAL A 30 4.95 -0.39 4.00
C VAL A 30 6.08 -1.35 3.60
N ALA A 31 6.62 -2.11 4.55
CA ALA A 31 7.64 -3.13 4.28
C ALA A 31 7.12 -4.24 3.36
N PHE A 32 5.86 -4.64 3.48
CA PHE A 32 5.21 -5.58 2.55
C PHE A 32 5.30 -5.11 1.10
N PHE A 33 4.94 -3.84 0.82
CA PHE A 33 5.03 -3.30 -0.54
C PHE A 33 6.48 -3.15 -1.01
N GLN A 34 7.40 -2.75 -0.13
CA GLN A 34 8.82 -2.63 -0.45
C GLN A 34 9.45 -3.99 -0.82
N ARG A 35 9.20 -5.03 -0.01
CA ARG A 35 9.72 -6.38 -0.26
C ARG A 35 9.12 -6.96 -1.55
N ALA A 36 7.83 -6.75 -1.79
CA ALA A 36 7.20 -7.16 -3.05
C ALA A 36 7.80 -6.44 -4.28
N ALA A 37 8.10 -5.14 -4.17
CA ALA A 37 8.74 -4.36 -5.25
C ALA A 37 10.20 -4.79 -5.50
N ALA A 38 10.91 -5.24 -4.45
CA ALA A 38 12.26 -5.81 -4.56
C ALA A 38 12.28 -7.25 -5.10
N GLY A 39 11.12 -7.87 -5.33
CA GLY A 39 11.04 -9.25 -5.80
C GLY A 39 11.11 -10.31 -4.70
N GLY A 40 10.89 -9.93 -3.44
CA GLY A 40 10.75 -10.87 -2.33
C GLY A 40 9.45 -11.68 -2.38
N ASP A 41 9.27 -12.57 -1.40
CA ASP A 41 8.16 -13.55 -1.36
C ASP A 41 6.78 -12.90 -1.44
N GLU A 42 6.62 -11.70 -0.90
CA GLU A 42 5.36 -10.94 -0.96
C GLU A 42 4.90 -10.63 -2.40
N LYS A 43 5.80 -10.69 -3.40
CA LYS A 43 5.47 -10.51 -4.82
C LYS A 43 4.41 -11.53 -5.29
N VAL A 44 4.35 -12.72 -4.69
CA VAL A 44 3.38 -13.76 -5.04
C VAL A 44 1.94 -13.26 -5.01
N TRP A 45 1.60 -12.40 -4.04
CA TRP A 45 0.25 -11.84 -3.92
C TRP A 45 -0.08 -10.91 -5.08
N PHE A 46 0.91 -10.18 -5.59
CA PHE A 46 0.72 -9.29 -6.73
C PHE A 46 0.63 -10.07 -8.04
N ASP A 47 1.43 -11.12 -8.19
CA ASP A 47 1.37 -12.01 -9.35
C ASP A 47 0.01 -12.71 -9.44
N LEU A 48 -0.49 -13.24 -8.32
CA LEU A 48 -1.83 -13.85 -8.24
C LEU A 48 -2.96 -12.84 -8.52
N ALA A 49 -2.72 -11.55 -8.30
CA ALA A 49 -3.66 -10.46 -8.56
C ALA A 49 -3.54 -9.85 -9.98
N ASP A 50 -2.58 -10.28 -10.80
CA ASP A 50 -2.17 -9.63 -12.05
C ASP A 50 -1.79 -8.14 -11.88
N LEU A 51 -1.11 -7.82 -10.78
CA LEU A 51 -0.68 -6.46 -10.44
C LEU A 51 0.84 -6.32 -10.43
N ARG A 52 1.33 -5.11 -10.70
CA ARG A 52 2.75 -4.77 -10.57
C ARG A 52 3.02 -4.11 -9.20
N PRO A 53 3.80 -4.71 -8.30
CA PRO A 53 4.05 -4.17 -6.96
C PRO A 53 4.56 -2.72 -6.98
N GLY A 54 5.50 -2.41 -7.87
CA GLY A 54 6.08 -1.07 -7.98
C GLY A 54 5.07 0.02 -8.38
N ALA A 55 4.10 -0.31 -9.25
CA ALA A 55 3.05 0.63 -9.65
C ALA A 55 2.07 0.90 -8.49
N VAL A 56 1.72 -0.14 -7.72
CA VAL A 56 0.85 -0.03 -6.55
C VAL A 56 1.54 0.79 -5.44
N PHE A 57 2.82 0.51 -5.17
CA PHE A 57 3.59 1.23 -4.15
C PHE A 57 3.81 2.70 -4.51
N GLY A 58 4.15 2.99 -5.77
CA GLY A 58 4.31 4.36 -6.26
C GLY A 58 3.03 5.20 -6.09
N GLY A 59 1.88 4.64 -6.49
CA GLY A 59 0.58 5.32 -6.32
C GLY A 59 0.14 5.49 -4.86
N LEU A 60 0.54 4.59 -3.96
CA LEU A 60 0.28 4.74 -2.52
C LEU A 60 1.10 5.88 -1.91
N ARG A 61 2.38 5.99 -2.28
CA ARG A 61 3.29 7.03 -1.77
C ARG A 61 2.84 8.43 -2.18
N GLU A 62 2.52 8.63 -3.45
CA GLU A 62 2.03 9.91 -3.97
C GLU A 62 0.75 10.39 -3.26
N ARG A 63 -0.18 9.45 -2.97
CA ARG A 63 -1.40 9.74 -2.21
C ARG A 63 -1.16 10.08 -0.75
N GLN A 64 -0.13 9.51 -0.12
CA GLN A 64 0.24 9.87 1.26
C GLN A 64 0.90 11.25 1.34
N GLU A 65 1.78 11.58 0.39
CA GLU A 65 2.44 12.89 0.30
C GLU A 65 1.41 14.01 0.08
N THR A 66 0.49 13.85 -0.86
CA THR A 66 -0.63 14.79 -1.10
C THR A 66 -1.60 14.91 0.07
N SER A 67 -1.89 13.81 0.77
CA SER A 67 -2.73 13.82 2.00
C SER A 67 -2.05 14.55 3.17
N ASN A 68 -0.72 14.51 3.28
CA ASN A 68 0.01 15.22 4.32
C ASN A 68 0.15 16.71 4.00
N GLU A 69 0.34 17.07 2.71
CA GLU A 69 0.35 18.45 2.23
C GLU A 69 -0.99 19.16 2.53
N GLY A 70 -2.11 18.54 2.15
CA GLY A 70 -3.45 19.09 2.42
C GLY A 70 -3.79 19.19 3.91
N ARG A 71 -3.15 18.39 4.76
CA ARG A 71 -3.32 18.48 6.22
C ARG A 71 -2.49 19.60 6.81
N ARG A 72 -1.31 19.90 6.26
CA ARG A 72 -0.39 20.94 6.71
C ARG A 72 -0.95 22.35 6.45
N VAL A 73 -1.54 22.57 5.27
CA VAL A 73 -2.21 23.84 4.90
C VAL A 73 -3.39 24.17 5.83
N LYS A 74 -4.04 23.18 6.43
CA LYS A 74 -5.20 23.41 7.33
C LYS A 74 -4.80 24.00 8.70
N TRP A 75 -3.53 23.93 9.10
CA TRP A 75 -3.07 24.48 10.39
C TRP A 75 -2.48 25.90 10.30
N GLU A 76 -2.19 26.40 9.09
CA GLU A 76 -1.60 27.73 8.89
C GLU A 76 -2.65 28.84 8.64
N CYS A 77 -3.94 28.56 8.88
CA CYS A 77 -5.05 29.51 8.74
C CYS A 77 -5.94 29.61 9.99
N SER A 78 -5.42 29.38 11.19
CA SER A 78 -6.13 29.62 12.46
C SER A 78 -5.39 30.63 13.33
#